data_AF-A0A5C8AL72-F1
#
_entry.id   AF-A0A5C8AL72-F1
#
_cell.length_a   1.000
_cell.length_b   1.000
_cell.length_c   1.000
_cell.angle_alpha   90.00
_cell.angle_beta   90.00
_cell.angle_gamma   90.00
#
_symmetry.space_group_name_H-M   'P 1'
#
loop_
_entity.id
_entity.type
_entity.pdbx_description
1 polymer ?
#
loop_
_entity_poly.entity_id
_entity_poly.type
_entity_poly.pdbx_seq_one_letter_code
_entity_poly.pdbx_strand_id
1 'polypeptide(L)'
;MLKTSLPLVYADADEIFLAIDYQRRTWSGNSFELPDEFFRWIVELDHEHKIQIYEDDFYDKNLTVKENDTRERNLLGARMGAGGWHVQIDSDEYFVDFSMFVEKKIIKII
;
A
#
# COMPACT_ATOMS: atom_id res chain seq x y z
N MET A 1 5.24 5.76 -10.33
CA MET A 1 6.16 4.65 -10.04
C MET A 1 5.41 3.37 -9.66
N LEU A 2 4.23 3.47 -9.03
CA LEU A 2 3.39 2.29 -8.75
C LEU A 2 3.15 1.33 -9.92
N LYS A 3 3.00 1.84 -11.16
CA LYS A 3 2.85 1.00 -12.38
C LYS A 3 4.00 0.03 -12.62
N THR A 4 5.19 0.32 -12.10
CA THR A 4 6.39 -0.50 -12.25
C THR A 4 6.74 -1.25 -10.96
N SER A 5 6.41 -0.73 -9.78
CA SER A 5 6.71 -1.40 -8.51
C SER A 5 5.67 -2.44 -8.10
N LEU A 6 4.39 -2.17 -8.28
CA LEU A 6 3.31 -3.08 -7.88
C LEU A 6 3.36 -4.46 -8.58
N PRO A 7 3.67 -4.56 -9.89
CA PRO A 7 3.80 -5.85 -10.56
C PRO A 7 4.91 -6.74 -9.98
N LEU A 8 5.94 -6.17 -9.34
CA LEU A 8 7.06 -6.94 -8.77
C LEU A 8 6.65 -7.77 -7.55
N VAL A 9 5.57 -7.39 -6.86
CA VAL A 9 5.08 -8.10 -5.67
C VAL A 9 3.78 -8.87 -5.92
N TYR A 10 3.08 -8.58 -7.03
CA TYR A 10 1.73 -9.09 -7.29
C TYR A 10 1.63 -10.63 -7.30
N ALA A 11 2.59 -11.29 -7.94
CA ALA A 11 2.56 -12.74 -8.11
C ALA A 11 2.62 -13.48 -6.76
N ASP A 12 3.47 -13.02 -5.83
CA ASP A 12 3.75 -13.72 -4.58
C ASP A 12 3.01 -13.14 -3.36
N ALA A 13 2.31 -12.01 -3.51
CA ALA A 13 1.49 -11.44 -2.45
C ALA A 13 0.15 -12.18 -2.36
N ASP A 14 -0.26 -12.53 -1.13
CA ASP A 14 -1.58 -13.11 -0.86
C ASP A 14 -2.70 -12.06 -0.96
N GLU A 15 -2.47 -10.87 -0.39
CA GLU A 15 -3.36 -9.71 -0.43
C GLU A 15 -2.53 -8.42 -0.57
N ILE A 16 -3.07 -7.43 -1.27
CA ILE A 16 -2.44 -6.12 -1.46
C ILE A 16 -3.44 -5.04 -1.09
N PHE A 17 -3.01 -4.09 -0.26
CA PHE A 17 -3.82 -2.93 0.13
C PHE A 17 -3.19 -1.65 -0.41
N LEU A 18 -3.97 -0.86 -1.14
CA LEU A 18 -3.58 0.47 -1.60
C LEU A 18 -4.36 1.52 -0.79
N ALA A 19 -3.66 2.25 0.07
CA ALA A 19 -4.24 3.35 0.85
C ALA A 19 -4.41 4.59 -0.02
N ILE A 20 -5.61 5.19 -0.01
CA ILE A 20 -5.87 6.46 -0.66
C ILE A 20 -6.75 7.32 0.26
N ASP A 21 -6.33 8.53 0.58
CA ASP A 21 -7.18 9.44 1.38
C ASP A 21 -8.52 9.68 0.68
N TYR A 22 -9.61 9.57 1.44
CA TYR A 22 -10.97 9.65 0.92
C TYR A 22 -11.32 11.01 0.28
N GLN A 23 -10.64 12.09 0.69
CA GLN A 23 -10.78 13.42 0.07
C GLN A 23 -9.61 13.75 -0.85
N ARG A 24 -8.77 12.76 -1.19
CA ARG A 24 -7.59 12.92 -2.04
C ARG A 24 -6.64 13.99 -1.49
N ARG A 25 -6.33 13.93 -0.19
CA ARG A 25 -5.37 14.84 0.45
C ARG A 25 -4.04 14.14 0.71
N THR A 26 -2.95 14.86 0.50
CA THR A 26 -1.61 14.45 0.96
C THR A 26 -1.53 14.56 2.48
N TRP A 27 -0.46 14.02 3.08
CA TRP A 27 -0.16 14.21 4.50
C TRP A 27 0.05 15.68 4.93
N SER A 28 0.31 16.57 3.95
CA SER A 28 0.38 18.03 4.16
C SER A 28 -0.95 18.76 3.95
N GLY A 29 -2.03 18.03 3.62
CA GLY A 29 -3.37 18.58 3.41
C GLY A 29 -3.61 19.16 2.02
N ASN A 30 -2.67 18.98 1.09
CA ASN A 30 -2.86 19.41 -0.30
C ASN A 30 -3.76 18.42 -1.03
N SER A 31 -4.71 18.90 -1.80
CA SER A 31 -5.49 18.03 -2.68
C SER A 31 -4.66 17.52 -3.86
N PHE A 32 -4.96 16.30 -4.28
CA PHE A 32 -4.48 15.71 -5.52
C PHE A 32 -5.65 15.07 -6.28
N GLU A 33 -5.41 14.70 -7.53
CA GLU A 33 -6.38 13.98 -8.35
C GLU A 33 -5.78 12.65 -8.80
N LEU A 34 -6.61 11.62 -8.85
CA LEU A 34 -6.27 10.34 -9.48
C LEU A 34 -7.13 10.21 -10.73
N PRO A 35 -6.52 10.09 -11.93
CA PRO A 35 -7.28 9.98 -13.15
C PRO A 35 -7.93 8.59 -13.26
N ASP A 36 -9.07 8.48 -13.94
CA ASP A 36 -9.80 7.20 -14.12
C ASP A 36 -8.92 6.07 -14.70
N GLU A 37 -7.93 6.43 -15.52
CA GLU A 37 -6.95 5.49 -16.08
C GLU A 37 -6.13 4.76 -15.00
N PHE A 38 -5.96 5.36 -13.83
CA PHE A 38 -5.31 4.72 -12.69
C PHE A 38 -6.13 3.52 -12.22
N PHE A 39 -7.43 3.72 -11.99
CA PHE A 39 -8.32 2.67 -11.52
C PHE A 39 -8.55 1.59 -12.58
N ARG A 40 -8.65 1.97 -13.86
CA ARG A 40 -8.71 1.00 -14.97
C ARG A 40 -7.47 0.12 -15.01
N TRP A 41 -6.29 0.71 -14.87
CA TRP A 41 -5.04 -0.03 -14.82
C TRP A 41 -4.97 -0.99 -13.62
N ILE A 42 -5.47 -0.60 -12.44
CA ILE A 42 -5.56 -1.51 -11.28
C ILE A 42 -6.44 -2.72 -11.60
N VAL A 43 -7.62 -2.50 -12.21
CA VAL A 43 -8.53 -3.59 -12.60
C VAL A 43 -7.89 -4.50 -13.66
N GLU A 44 -7.14 -3.95 -14.61
CA GLU A 44 -6.43 -4.73 -15.64
C GLU A 44 -5.29 -5.57 -15.03
N LEU A 45 -4.59 -5.06 -14.02
CA LEU A 45 -3.55 -5.78 -13.32
C LEU A 45 -4.13 -6.89 -12.42
N ASP A 46 -5.24 -6.62 -11.74
CA ASP A 46 -5.77 -7.46 -10.66
C ASP A 46 -6.59 -8.67 -11.11
N HIS A 47 -5.99 -9.52 -11.93
CA HIS A 47 -6.62 -10.72 -12.48
C HIS A 47 -6.92 -11.83 -11.44
N GLU A 48 -6.27 -11.80 -10.28
CA GLU A 48 -6.50 -12.73 -9.16
C GLU A 48 -7.34 -12.12 -8.02
N HIS A 49 -7.83 -10.89 -8.17
CA HIS A 49 -8.63 -10.19 -7.16
C HIS A 49 -7.94 -10.02 -5.79
N LYS A 50 -6.63 -9.75 -5.81
CA LYS A 50 -5.77 -9.56 -4.63
C LYS A 50 -5.71 -8.11 -4.15
N ILE A 51 -6.07 -7.13 -4.99
CA ILE A 51 -5.89 -5.71 -4.70
C ILE A 51 -7.16 -5.13 -4.06
N GLN A 52 -7.00 -4.57 -2.86
CA GLN A 52 -8.02 -3.84 -2.12
C GLN A 52 -7.64 -2.36 -2.05
N ILE A 53 -8.49 -1.48 -2.57
CA ILE A 53 -8.35 -0.04 -2.34
C ILE A 53 -8.96 0.26 -0.96
N TYR A 54 -8.14 0.80 -0.06
CA TYR A 54 -8.56 1.23 1.27
C TYR A 54 -8.64 2.75 1.32
N GLU A 55 -9.86 3.26 1.38
CA GLU A 55 -10.13 4.69 1.54
C GLU A 55 -10.55 5.01 2.98
N ASP A 56 -9.85 5.96 3.61
CA ASP A 56 -10.15 6.45 4.95
C ASP A 56 -9.64 7.89 5.15
N ASP A 57 -9.91 8.48 6.32
CA ASP A 57 -9.41 9.77 6.76
C ASP A 57 -7.98 9.66 7.34
N PHE A 58 -7.00 9.74 6.45
CA PHE A 58 -5.58 9.64 6.78
C PHE A 58 -4.97 11.00 7.16
N TYR A 59 -5.62 12.11 6.84
CA TYR A 59 -5.13 13.46 7.13
C TYR A 59 -5.87 14.13 8.30
N ASP A 60 -5.14 14.43 9.37
CA ASP A 60 -5.57 15.33 10.44
C ASP A 60 -4.75 16.63 10.40
N LYS A 61 -5.44 17.77 10.31
CA LYS A 61 -4.82 19.11 10.29
C LYS A 61 -4.08 19.48 11.58
N ASN A 62 -4.36 18.78 12.68
CA ASN A 62 -3.69 18.99 13.97
C ASN A 62 -2.40 18.17 14.10
N LEU A 63 -2.12 17.29 13.14
CA LEU A 63 -0.93 16.46 13.09
C LEU A 63 0.08 17.06 12.10
N THR A 64 1.36 16.82 12.37
CA THR A 64 2.43 17.08 11.41
C THR A 64 2.36 16.10 10.24
N VAL A 65 3.04 16.42 9.13
CA VAL A 65 3.15 15.56 7.95
C VAL A 65 3.61 14.14 8.32
N LYS A 66 4.62 14.03 9.20
CA LYS A 66 5.16 12.75 9.65
C LYS A 66 4.17 11.96 10.52
N GLU A 67 3.41 12.66 11.36
CA GLU A 67 2.37 12.03 12.18
C GLU A 67 1.20 11.54 11.32
N ASN A 68 0.83 12.25 10.25
CA ASN A 68 -0.16 11.79 9.28
C ASN A 68 0.33 10.56 8.49
N ASP A 69 1.60 10.52 8.05
CA ASP A 69 2.20 9.31 7.47
C ASP A 69 2.14 8.13 8.46
N THR A 70 2.55 8.34 9.71
CA THR A 70 2.48 7.30 10.76
C THR A 70 1.04 6.85 11.02
N ARG A 71 0.09 7.79 11.03
CA ARG A 71 -1.34 7.51 11.19
C ARG A 71 -1.87 6.64 10.06
N GLU A 72 -1.57 6.97 8.80
CA GLU A 72 -1.94 6.17 7.63
C GLU A 72 -1.42 4.74 7.74
N ARG A 73 -0.12 4.57 8.04
CA ARG A 73 0.51 3.26 8.19
C ARG A 73 -0.10 2.40 9.29
N ASN A 74 -0.49 3.03 10.41
CA ASN A 74 -1.17 2.35 11.51
C ASN A 74 -2.59 1.92 11.14
N LEU A 75 -3.35 2.79 10.45
CA LEU A 75 -4.69 2.46 9.96
C LEU A 75 -4.65 1.34 8.92
N LEU A 76 -3.70 1.41 7.98
CA LEU A 76 -3.46 0.36 6.99
C LEU A 76 -3.09 -0.97 7.67
N GLY A 77 -2.17 -0.95 8.63
CA GLY A 77 -1.80 -2.14 9.40
C GLY A 77 -2.98 -2.74 10.17
N ALA A 78 -3.85 -1.90 10.75
CA ALA A 78 -5.07 -2.36 11.40
C ALA A 78 -6.08 -2.95 10.40
N ARG A 79 -6.19 -2.38 9.19
CA ARG A 79 -7.07 -2.86 8.12
C ARG A 79 -6.66 -4.23 7.58
N MET A 80 -5.36 -4.52 7.55
CA MET A 80 -4.79 -5.83 7.17
C MET A 80 -5.10 -6.92 8.21
N GLY A 81 -5.46 -6.55 9.45
CA GLY A 81 -5.88 -7.49 10.49
C GLY A 81 -4.72 -8.00 11.35
N ALA A 82 -4.90 -9.17 11.95
CA ALA A 82 -3.92 -9.76 12.85
C ALA A 82 -3.33 -11.05 12.27
N GLY A 83 -2.03 -11.26 12.49
CA GLY A 83 -1.30 -12.43 12.00
C GLY A 83 -0.63 -12.19 10.64
N GLY A 84 0.05 -13.21 10.13
CA GLY A 84 0.80 -13.10 8.88
C GLY A 84 2.02 -12.17 8.95
N TRP A 85 2.62 -11.92 7.80
CA TRP A 85 3.67 -10.92 7.62
C TRP A 85 3.07 -9.73 6.89
N HIS A 86 3.12 -8.56 7.50
CA HIS A 86 2.70 -7.31 6.88
C HIS A 86 3.93 -6.55 6.42
N VAL A 87 4.01 -6.29 5.13
CA VAL A 87 5.08 -5.51 4.51
C VAL A 87 4.43 -4.23 3.96
N GLN A 88 4.86 -3.08 4.46
CA GLN A 88 4.45 -1.78 3.93
C GLN A 88 5.59 -1.20 3.12
N ILE A 89 5.29 -0.74 1.90
CA ILE A 89 6.26 -0.27 0.90
C ILE A 89 5.71 1.04 0.35
N ASP A 90 6.57 2.04 0.17
CA ASP A 90 6.13 3.30 -0.41
C ASP A 90 5.88 3.13 -1.92
N SER A 91 4.89 3.85 -2.45
CA SER A 91 4.43 3.65 -3.85
C SER A 91 5.48 4.00 -4.92
N ASP A 92 6.56 4.66 -4.51
CA ASP A 92 7.74 5.04 -5.29
C ASP A 92 8.97 4.16 -5.02
N GLU A 93 8.86 3.13 -4.19
CA GLU A 93 9.90 2.13 -3.93
C GLU A 93 9.66 0.83 -4.70
N TYR A 94 10.74 0.08 -4.92
CA TYR A 94 10.73 -1.23 -5.58
C TYR A 94 11.16 -2.32 -4.61
N PHE A 95 10.34 -3.35 -4.43
CA PHE A 95 10.75 -4.56 -3.70
C PHE A 95 11.38 -5.55 -4.68
N VAL A 96 12.71 -5.49 -4.79
CA VAL A 96 13.49 -6.40 -5.65
C VAL A 96 13.51 -7.80 -5.05
N ASP A 97 13.30 -8.82 -5.89
CA ASP A 97 13.29 -10.23 -5.52
C ASP A 97 12.31 -10.57 -4.38
N PHE A 98 11.10 -10.03 -4.45
CA PHE A 98 10.03 -10.30 -3.48
C PHE A 98 9.71 -11.80 -3.34
N SER A 99 9.74 -12.55 -4.44
CA SER A 99 9.60 -14.02 -4.44
C SER A 99 10.59 -14.70 -3.49
N MET A 100 11.87 -14.31 -3.53
CA MET A 100 12.90 -14.87 -2.65
C MET A 100 12.60 -14.56 -1.17
N PHE A 101 12.08 -13.36 -0.87
CA PHE A 101 11.67 -12.99 0.47
C PHE A 101 10.53 -13.90 0.98
N VAL A 102 9.52 -14.14 0.14
CA VAL A 102 8.37 -15.00 0.47
C VAL A 102 8.76 -16.48 0.57
N GLU A 103 9.67 -16.98 -0.27
CA GLU A 103 10.14 -18.37 -0.22
C GLU A 103 10.95 -18.69 1.04
N LYS A 104 11.75 -17.74 1.53
CA LYS A 104 12.61 -17.91 2.71
C LYS A 104 11.86 -17.76 4.04
N LYS A 105 10.57 -18.16 4.10
CA LYS A 105 9.65 -18.19 5.27
C LYS A 105 10.19 -18.80 6.57
N ILE A 106 11.43 -19.29 6.60
CA ILE A 106 12.22 -19.57 7.81
C ILE A 106 13.29 -18.48 7.97
N ILE A 107 12.89 -17.32 8.47
CA ILE A 107 13.85 -16.35 9.01
C ILE A 107 14.11 -16.75 10.47
N LYS A 108 15.17 -17.54 10.71
CA LYS A 108 15.77 -17.63 12.05
C LYS A 108 16.51 -16.32 12.29
N ILE A 109 15.85 -15.37 12.94
CA ILE A 109 16.54 -14.24 13.56
C ILE A 109 17.16 -14.79 14.85
N ILE A 110 18.47 -15.01 14.84
CA ILE A 110 19.29 -15.22 16.04
C ILE A 110 19.59 -13.89 16.70
#